data_AF-A0A2A4NPQ3-F1
#
_entry.id   AF-A0A2A4NPQ3-F1
#
_cell.length_a   1.000
_cell.length_b   1.000
_cell.length_c   1.000
_cell.angle_alpha   90.00
_cell.angle_beta   90.00
_cell.angle_gamma   90.00
#
_symmetry.space_group_name_H-M   'P 1'
#
loop_
_entity.id
_entity.type
_entity.pdbx_description
1 polymer ?
#
loop_
_entity_poly.entity_id
_entity_poly.type
_entity_poly.pdbx_seq_one_letter_code
_entity_poly.pdbx_strand_id
1 'polypeptide(L)'
;MTQTIQSRPTLPPRFAITRPEIDMVVKRFYARVRENPVIGPVFLESLTASRDVWDPHEAKIADFWANAILFERSYDGNPMMVHSGISAIKPEMFDVWLDLFADTLRQTLPEPTAAAWEALARRIGRGLRMGVVTTQADPTKPPRL
;
A
#
# COMPACT_ATOMS: atom_id res chain seq x y z
N MET A 1 12.38 -22.85 39.11
CA MET A 1 11.82 -23.40 37.86
C MET A 1 11.71 -22.25 36.87
N THR A 2 12.68 -22.09 35.98
CA THR A 2 12.69 -20.99 35.01
C THR A 2 12.00 -21.48 33.74
N GLN A 3 10.82 -20.94 33.47
CA GLN A 3 10.03 -21.31 32.30
C GLN A 3 10.61 -20.59 31.09
N THR A 4 11.28 -21.34 30.21
CA THR A 4 11.75 -20.87 28.91
C THR A 4 10.55 -20.43 28.08
N ILE A 5 10.41 -19.13 27.82
CA ILE A 5 9.45 -18.63 26.85
C ILE A 5 9.93 -19.11 25.47
N GLN A 6 9.27 -20.13 24.93
CA GLN A 6 9.49 -20.55 23.56
C GLN A 6 9.05 -19.41 22.64
N SER A 7 10.03 -18.72 22.03
CA SER A 7 9.79 -17.76 20.96
C SER A 7 9.05 -18.48 19.82
N ARG A 8 7.86 -18.00 19.47
CA ARG A 8 7.10 -18.50 18.31
C ARG A 8 7.98 -18.39 17.06
N PRO A 9 8.04 -19.39 16.17
CA PRO A 9 8.78 -19.25 14.92
C PRO A 9 8.17 -18.09 14.14
N THR A 10 9.00 -17.09 13.86
CA THR A 10 8.66 -15.98 12.96
C THR A 10 8.59 -16.54 11.55
N LEU A 11 7.47 -16.32 10.86
CA LEU A 11 7.36 -16.69 9.46
C LEU A 11 8.42 -15.89 8.68
N PRO A 12 9.21 -16.53 7.81
CA PRO A 12 10.14 -15.79 6.97
C PRO A 12 9.37 -14.82 6.06
N PRO A 13 9.96 -13.67 5.71
CA PRO A 13 9.28 -12.72 4.83
C PRO A 13 9.01 -13.34 3.47
N ARG A 14 8.01 -12.81 2.74
CA ARG A 14 7.64 -13.32 1.40
C ARG A 14 8.78 -13.25 0.39
N PHE A 15 9.68 -12.31 0.58
CA PHE A 15 10.91 -12.10 -0.18
C PHE A 15 11.89 -11.30 0.67
N ALA A 16 13.16 -11.27 0.28
CA ALA A 16 14.21 -10.57 1.03
C ALA A 16 14.01 -9.06 0.96
N ILE A 17 13.56 -8.47 2.07
CA ILE A 17 13.44 -7.03 2.30
C ILE A 17 13.40 -6.75 3.80
N THR A 18 13.78 -5.55 4.20
CA THR A 18 13.78 -5.07 5.58
C THR A 18 12.77 -3.94 5.80
N ARG A 19 12.39 -3.70 7.06
CA ARG A 19 11.52 -2.57 7.42
C ARG A 19 12.05 -1.21 6.95
N PRO A 20 13.35 -0.86 7.14
CA PRO A 20 13.90 0.40 6.62
C PRO A 20 13.82 0.54 5.09
N GLU A 21 13.95 -0.56 4.33
CA GLU A 21 13.78 -0.53 2.87
C GLU A 21 12.32 -0.28 2.48
N ILE A 22 11.36 -0.85 3.22
CA ILE A 22 9.93 -0.56 3.03
C ILE A 22 9.65 0.91 3.27
N ASP A 23 10.10 1.46 4.41
CA ASP A 23 9.91 2.86 4.76
C ASP A 23 10.52 3.79 3.68
N MET A 24 11.72 3.45 3.18
CA MET A 24 12.40 4.20 2.11
C MET A 24 11.61 4.20 0.81
N VAL A 25 11.12 3.04 0.36
CA VAL A 25 10.32 2.93 -0.87
C VAL A 25 9.03 3.73 -0.74
N VAL A 26 8.31 3.61 0.39
CA VAL A 26 7.05 4.31 0.62
C VAL A 26 7.26 5.82 0.59
N LYS A 27 8.29 6.32 1.28
CA LYS A 27 8.63 7.75 1.28
C LYS A 27 8.94 8.28 -0.12
N ARG A 28 9.77 7.55 -0.88
CA ARG A 28 10.10 7.92 -2.28
C ARG A 28 8.88 7.88 -3.19
N PHE A 29 8.04 6.87 -3.02
CA PHE A 29 6.83 6.70 -3.80
C PHE A 29 5.87 7.86 -3.58
N TYR A 30 5.58 8.22 -2.33
CA TYR A 30 4.65 9.30 -2.04
C TYR A 30 5.19 10.69 -2.36
N ALA A 31 6.51 10.89 -2.37
CA ALA A 31 7.10 12.09 -2.98
C ALA A 31 6.69 12.22 -4.46
N ARG A 32 6.74 11.12 -5.23
CA ARG A 32 6.33 11.10 -6.64
C ARG A 32 4.81 11.17 -6.85
N VAL A 33 4.02 10.57 -5.94
CA VAL A 33 2.55 10.64 -6.00
C VAL A 33 2.06 12.08 -5.92
N ARG A 34 2.64 12.89 -5.02
CA ARG A 34 2.28 14.31 -4.85
C ARG A 34 2.43 15.13 -6.13
N GLU A 35 3.39 14.77 -6.95
CA GLU A 35 3.72 15.46 -8.20
C GLU A 35 2.98 14.87 -9.42
N ASN A 36 2.30 13.72 -9.27
CA ASN A 36 1.64 13.06 -10.38
C ASN A 36 0.33 13.80 -10.76
N PRO A 37 0.13 14.18 -12.03
CA PRO A 37 -1.02 14.99 -12.43
C PRO A 37 -2.37 14.24 -12.40
N VAL A 38 -2.36 12.91 -12.39
CA VAL A 38 -3.59 12.09 -12.41
C VAL A 38 -4.01 11.71 -11.01
N ILE A 39 -3.10 11.13 -10.22
CA ILE A 39 -3.43 10.61 -8.88
C ILE A 39 -3.13 11.62 -7.77
N GLY A 40 -2.18 12.54 -7.97
CA GLY A 40 -1.80 13.56 -6.99
C GLY A 40 -2.99 14.37 -6.47
N PRO A 41 -3.90 14.88 -7.34
CA PRO A 41 -5.07 15.62 -6.91
C PRO A 41 -5.97 14.86 -5.92
N VAL A 42 -6.17 13.54 -6.12
CA VAL A 42 -6.99 12.70 -5.22
C VAL A 42 -6.39 12.64 -3.82
N PHE A 43 -5.07 12.47 -3.76
CA PHE A 43 -4.37 12.47 -2.48
C PHE A 43 -4.34 13.86 -1.85
N LEU A 44 -4.14 14.94 -2.61
CA LEU A 44 -4.12 16.31 -2.07
C LEU A 44 -5.48 16.77 -1.53
N GLU A 45 -6.58 16.29 -2.13
CA GLU A 45 -7.93 16.52 -1.64
C GLU A 45 -8.19 15.76 -0.33
N SER A 46 -7.71 14.52 -0.22
CA SER A 46 -7.91 13.65 0.96
C SER A 46 -6.92 13.92 2.09
N LEU A 47 -5.69 14.27 1.74
CA LEU A 47 -4.52 14.53 2.58
C LEU A 47 -4.02 15.90 2.17
N THR A 48 -4.33 16.92 2.96
CA THR A 48 -3.97 18.31 2.68
C THR A 48 -2.48 18.47 2.35
N ALA A 49 -2.06 19.64 1.86
CA ALA A 49 -0.65 19.87 1.51
C ALA A 49 0.34 19.86 2.71
N SER A 50 -0.14 19.67 3.94
CA SER A 50 0.65 19.82 5.16
C SER A 50 1.37 18.52 5.57
N ARG A 51 2.66 18.62 5.91
CA ARG A 51 3.53 17.46 6.22
C ARG A 51 3.06 16.62 7.40
N ASP A 52 2.45 17.24 8.40
CA ASP A 52 1.89 16.60 9.58
C ASP A 52 0.78 15.58 9.27
N VAL A 53 0.11 15.70 8.12
CA VAL A 53 -0.88 14.71 7.63
C VAL A 53 -0.21 13.60 6.81
N TRP A 54 0.84 13.94 6.09
CA TRP A 54 1.52 13.03 5.19
C TRP A 54 2.42 12.02 5.90
N ASP A 55 3.19 12.44 6.91
CA ASP A 55 4.10 11.53 7.62
C ASP A 55 3.34 10.36 8.28
N PRO A 56 2.19 10.57 8.97
CA PRO A 56 1.34 9.48 9.46
C PRO A 56 0.74 8.61 8.35
N HIS A 57 0.40 9.19 7.19
CA HIS A 57 -0.09 8.42 6.05
C HIS A 57 0.98 7.49 5.51
N GLU A 58 2.19 8.00 5.26
CA GLU A 58 3.32 7.20 4.80
C GLU A 58 3.65 6.08 5.81
N ALA A 59 3.68 6.39 7.11
CA ALA A 59 3.90 5.39 8.16
C ALA A 59 2.85 4.27 8.13
N LYS A 60 1.55 4.63 8.02
CA LYS A 60 0.46 3.66 7.91
C LYS A 60 0.59 2.75 6.69
N ILE A 61 1.07 3.28 5.57
CA ILE A 61 1.24 2.50 4.33
C ILE A 61 2.51 1.63 4.40
N ALA A 62 3.55 2.09 5.10
CA ALA A 62 4.68 1.24 5.43
C ALA A 62 4.25 0.07 6.33
N ASP A 63 3.40 0.31 7.34
CA ASP A 63 2.85 -0.76 8.18
C ASP A 63 1.99 -1.74 7.37
N PHE A 64 1.19 -1.26 6.41
CA PHE A 64 0.45 -2.13 5.49
C PHE A 64 1.39 -3.09 4.76
N TRP A 65 2.49 -2.59 4.20
CA TRP A 65 3.45 -3.41 3.46
C TRP A 65 4.26 -4.33 4.36
N ALA A 66 4.71 -3.84 5.52
CA ALA A 66 5.40 -4.67 6.52
C ALA A 66 4.50 -5.81 7.00
N ASN A 67 3.22 -5.55 7.24
CA ASN A 67 2.27 -6.60 7.55
C ASN A 67 2.09 -7.60 6.39
N ALA A 68 1.98 -7.12 5.15
CA ALA A 68 1.78 -7.96 3.98
C ALA A 68 3.00 -8.83 3.62
N ILE A 69 4.22 -8.34 3.86
CA ILE A 69 5.48 -8.96 3.41
C ILE A 69 6.24 -9.62 4.56
N LEU A 70 6.36 -8.93 5.71
CA LEU A 70 7.14 -9.34 6.88
C LEU A 70 6.27 -9.99 7.98
N PHE A 71 4.95 -9.92 7.86
CA PHE A 71 4.00 -10.43 8.86
C PHE A 71 4.08 -9.76 10.24
N GLU A 72 4.49 -8.48 10.30
CA GLU A 72 4.70 -7.71 11.54
C GLU A 72 3.40 -7.42 12.33
N ARG A 73 2.20 -7.72 11.80
CA ARG A 73 0.91 -7.43 12.44
C ARG A 73 0.76 -5.97 12.90
N SER A 74 1.40 -5.06 12.17
CA SER A 74 1.45 -3.62 12.47
C SER A 74 0.34 -2.81 11.79
N TYR A 75 -0.49 -3.44 10.95
CA TYR A 75 -1.56 -2.77 10.21
C TYR A 75 -2.93 -3.38 10.53
N ASP A 76 -3.87 -2.51 10.91
CA ASP A 76 -5.24 -2.85 11.32
C ASP A 76 -6.33 -2.25 10.41
N GLY A 77 -5.93 -1.58 9.33
CA GLY A 77 -6.85 -0.93 8.41
C GLY A 77 -7.57 -1.89 7.45
N ASN A 78 -8.58 -1.35 6.76
CA ASN A 78 -9.26 -2.03 5.67
C ASN A 78 -9.06 -1.26 4.35
N PRO A 79 -8.07 -1.64 3.52
CA PRO A 79 -7.78 -0.95 2.27
C PRO A 79 -8.99 -0.89 1.34
N MET A 80 -9.75 -1.99 1.24
CA MET A 80 -10.93 -2.03 0.36
C MET A 80 -11.95 -0.97 0.73
N MET A 81 -12.32 -0.91 2.01
CA MET A 81 -13.29 0.06 2.53
C MET A 81 -12.89 1.50 2.24
N VAL A 82 -11.60 1.84 2.41
CA VAL A 82 -11.08 3.17 2.13
C VAL A 82 -11.20 3.50 0.63
N HIS A 83 -10.71 2.61 -0.24
CA HIS A 83 -10.67 2.90 -1.68
C HIS A 83 -12.07 2.93 -2.32
N SER A 84 -12.99 2.06 -1.89
CA SER A 84 -14.38 2.08 -2.36
C SER A 84 -15.19 3.26 -1.80
N GLY A 85 -14.76 3.84 -0.66
CA GLY A 85 -15.45 4.94 0.00
C GLY A 85 -15.11 6.33 -0.54
N ILE A 86 -14.06 6.47 -1.35
CA ILE A 86 -13.64 7.75 -1.94
C ILE A 86 -14.13 7.80 -3.40
N SER A 87 -15.16 8.62 -3.66
CA SER A 87 -15.78 8.74 -4.98
C SER A 87 -14.84 9.27 -6.07
N ALA A 88 -13.82 10.04 -5.70
CA ALA A 88 -12.80 10.54 -6.63
C ALA A 88 -11.88 9.44 -7.18
N ILE A 89 -11.77 8.28 -6.52
CA ILE A 89 -10.95 7.16 -6.99
C ILE A 89 -11.65 6.46 -8.15
N LYS A 90 -11.00 6.49 -9.31
CA LYS A 90 -11.47 5.80 -10.52
C LYS A 90 -10.70 4.51 -10.76
N PRO A 91 -11.32 3.46 -11.34
CA PRO A 91 -10.64 2.19 -11.62
C PRO A 91 -9.35 2.32 -12.45
N GLU A 92 -9.26 3.31 -13.34
CA GLU A 92 -8.10 3.54 -14.22
C GLU A 92 -6.90 4.14 -13.46
N MET A 93 -7.15 4.81 -12.33
CA MET A 93 -6.09 5.40 -11.50
C MET A 93 -5.21 4.33 -10.83
N PHE A 94 -5.71 3.11 -10.68
CA PHE A 94 -4.92 1.99 -10.15
C PHE A 94 -3.74 1.65 -11.06
N ASP A 95 -3.90 1.71 -12.38
CA ASP A 95 -2.82 1.41 -13.31
C ASP A 95 -1.72 2.48 -13.20
N VAL A 96 -2.10 3.76 -13.11
CA VAL A 96 -1.16 4.88 -12.88
C VAL A 96 -0.40 4.72 -11.56
N TRP A 97 -1.10 4.37 -10.49
CA TRP A 97 -0.48 4.14 -9.18
C TRP A 97 0.49 2.96 -9.23
N LEU A 98 0.09 1.83 -9.84
CA LEU A 98 0.89 0.61 -9.92
C LEU A 98 2.14 0.79 -10.77
N ASP A 99 2.05 1.51 -11.88
CA ASP A 99 3.20 1.77 -12.74
C ASP A 99 4.19 2.74 -12.08
N LEU A 100 3.69 3.78 -11.40
CA LEU A 100 4.53 4.68 -10.62
C LEU A 100 5.22 3.96 -9.45
N PHE A 101 4.52 3.03 -8.81
CA PHE A 101 5.07 2.21 -7.72
C PHE A 101 6.15 1.27 -8.25
N ALA A 102 5.88 0.59 -9.37
CA ALA A 102 6.82 -0.29 -10.04
C ALA A 102 8.12 0.44 -10.44
N ASP A 103 8.01 1.65 -11.00
CA ASP A 103 9.17 2.50 -11.27
C ASP A 103 9.96 2.83 -10.00
N THR A 104 9.26 3.15 -8.92
CA THR A 104 9.91 3.48 -7.64
C THR A 104 10.66 2.28 -7.07
N LEU A 105 10.08 1.08 -7.16
CA LEU A 105 10.71 -0.17 -6.73
C LEU A 105 12.00 -0.43 -7.51
N ARG A 106 11.94 -0.39 -8.85
CA ARG A 106 13.10 -0.62 -9.73
C ARG A 106 14.24 0.36 -9.50
N GLN A 107 13.93 1.59 -9.10
CA GLN A 107 14.94 2.62 -8.81
C GLN A 107 15.52 2.54 -7.39
N THR A 108 14.91 1.77 -6.49
CA THR A 108 15.25 1.78 -5.06
C THR A 108 15.80 0.44 -4.57
N LEU A 109 15.41 -0.67 -5.20
CA LEU A 109 15.71 -2.02 -4.71
C LEU A 109 16.43 -2.86 -5.78
N PRO A 110 17.15 -3.92 -5.37
CA PRO A 110 17.64 -4.94 -6.29
C PRO A 110 16.49 -5.57 -7.09
N GLU A 111 16.77 -5.91 -8.35
CA GLU A 111 15.76 -6.39 -9.31
C GLU A 111 14.90 -7.55 -8.76
N PRO A 112 15.44 -8.60 -8.12
CA PRO A 112 14.61 -9.70 -7.62
C PRO A 112 13.59 -9.25 -6.56
N THR A 113 13.99 -8.35 -5.65
CA THR A 113 13.11 -7.81 -4.61
C THR A 113 12.09 -6.85 -5.20
N ALA A 114 12.50 -5.98 -6.13
CA ALA A 114 11.61 -5.06 -6.83
C ALA A 114 10.51 -5.82 -7.61
N ALA A 115 10.90 -6.85 -8.39
CA ALA A 115 9.97 -7.66 -9.16
C ALA A 115 8.98 -8.42 -8.27
N ALA A 116 9.45 -9.00 -7.15
CA ALA A 116 8.59 -9.71 -6.20
C ALA A 116 7.56 -8.77 -5.54
N TRP A 117 7.98 -7.57 -5.16
CA TRP A 117 7.08 -6.58 -4.56
C TRP A 117 6.11 -6.03 -5.61
N GLU A 118 6.56 -5.74 -6.83
CA GLU A 118 5.68 -5.32 -7.92
C GLU A 118 4.58 -6.35 -8.19
N ALA A 119 4.94 -7.64 -8.28
CA ALA A 119 3.98 -8.72 -8.50
C ALA A 119 2.93 -8.80 -7.38
N LEU A 120 3.36 -8.64 -6.12
CA LEU A 120 2.45 -8.58 -4.98
C LEU A 120 1.52 -7.36 -5.05
N ALA A 121 2.05 -6.18 -5.38
CA ALA A 121 1.29 -4.95 -5.50
C ALA A 121 0.24 -5.03 -6.60
N ARG A 122 0.60 -5.54 -7.79
CA ARG A 122 -0.36 -5.74 -8.88
C ARG A 122 -1.46 -6.73 -8.50
N ARG A 123 -1.15 -7.80 -7.75
CA ARG A 123 -2.18 -8.74 -7.27
C ARG A 123 -3.18 -8.08 -6.33
N ILE A 124 -2.70 -7.33 -5.34
CA ILE A 124 -3.55 -6.61 -4.39
C ILE A 124 -4.35 -5.52 -5.11
N GLY A 125 -3.69 -4.73 -5.95
CA GLY A 125 -4.29 -3.63 -6.72
C GLY A 125 -5.42 -4.09 -7.63
N ARG A 126 -5.28 -5.24 -8.31
CA ARG A 126 -6.39 -5.85 -9.08
C ARG A 126 -7.62 -6.12 -8.21
N GLY A 127 -7.42 -6.65 -7.00
CA GLY A 127 -8.51 -6.88 -6.05
C GLY A 127 -9.22 -5.59 -5.67
N LEU A 128 -8.46 -4.56 -5.27
CA LEU A 128 -9.00 -3.24 -4.92
C LEU A 128 -9.77 -2.59 -6.07
N ARG A 129 -9.20 -2.60 -7.28
CA ARG A 129 -9.83 -2.07 -8.49
C ARG A 129 -11.19 -2.72 -8.75
N MET A 130 -11.27 -4.05 -8.65
CA MET A 130 -12.54 -4.78 -8.84
C MET A 130 -13.59 -4.42 -7.77
N GLY A 131 -13.16 -4.22 -6.53
CA GLY A 131 -14.05 -3.76 -5.46
C GLY A 131 -14.61 -2.37 -5.72
N VAL A 132 -13.76 -1.42 -6.13
CA VAL A 132 -14.18 -0.06 -6.52
C VAL A 132 -15.20 -0.11 -7.66
N VAL A 133 -14.91 -0.86 -8.73
CA VAL A 133 -15.85 -1.04 -9.86
C VAL A 133 -17.20 -1.58 -9.38
N THR A 134 -17.18 -2.59 -8.51
CA THR A 134 -18.41 -3.23 -8.00
C THR A 134 -19.24 -2.26 -7.17
N THR A 135 -18.61 -1.50 -6.27
CA THR A 135 -19.29 -0.49 -5.44
C THR A 135 -19.84 0.67 -6.26
N GLN A 136 -19.12 1.11 -7.29
CA GLN A 136 -19.58 2.20 -8.16
C GLN A 136 -20.73 1.79 -9.09
N ALA A 137 -20.79 0.51 -9.50
CA ALA A 137 -21.89 -0.01 -10.32
C ALA A 137 -23.21 -0.13 -9.54
N ASP A 138 -23.14 -0.31 -8.21
CA ASP A 138 -24.30 -0.35 -7.32
C ASP A 138 -23.96 0.32 -5.97
N PRO A 139 -24.10 1.65 -5.87
CA PRO A 139 -23.72 2.41 -4.68
C PRO A 139 -24.62 2.11 -3.47
N THR A 140 -25.73 1.39 -3.65
CA THR A 140 -26.63 1.00 -2.55
C THR A 140 -26.17 -0.28 -1.84
N LYS A 141 -25.21 -1.00 -2.41
CA LYS A 141 -24.73 -2.28 -1.90
C LYS A 141 -23.48 -2.09 -1.03
N PRO A 142 -23.48 -2.52 0.24
CA PRO A 142 -22.30 -2.39 1.09
C PRO A 142 -21.12 -3.20 0.52
N PRO A 143 -19.87 -2.78 0.77
CA PRO A 143 -18.68 -3.52 0.36
C PRO A 143 -18.74 -4.95 0.91
N ARG A 144 -18.46 -5.95 0.08
CA ARG A 144 -18.37 -7.34 0.55
C ARG A 144 -17.08 -7.47 1.37
N LEU A 145 -17.23 -7.66 2.68
CA LEU A 145 -16.14 -7.93 3.63
C LEU A 145 -15.74 -9.40 3.62
#